data_AF-A0AAD7R4S1-F1
#
_entry.id   AF-A0AAD7R4S1-F1
#
_cell.length_a   1.000
_cell.length_b   1.000
_cell.length_c   1.000
_cell.angle_alpha   90.00
_cell.angle_beta   90.00
_cell.angle_gamma   90.00
#
_symmetry.space_group_name_H-M   'P 1'
#
loop_
_entity.id
_entity.type
_entity.pdbx_description
1 polymer ?
#
loop_
_entity_poly.entity_id
_entity_poly.type
_entity_poly.pdbx_seq_one_letter_code
_entity_poly.pdbx_strand_id
1 'polypeptide(L)'
;MWPKSSSKKEWATVDADLIKILDGVKGTVEKKLEKIGDLIYVYGAERFGTKQTGKKDMTPTIPPKSRRQQEIQRLVKQRRDLRKQWKRASVEERAESTSCKQT
;
A
#
# COMPACT_ATOMS: atom_id res chain seq x y z
N MET A 1 15.90 16.26 14.23
CA MET A 1 15.26 15.44 15.29
C MET A 1 14.56 16.37 16.27
N TRP A 2 13.43 15.96 16.86
CA TRP A 2 12.70 16.77 17.86
C TRP A 2 13.58 17.14 19.07
N PRO A 3 13.29 18.27 19.75
CA PRO A 3 14.01 18.68 20.96
C PRO A 3 13.95 17.61 22.06
N LYS A 4 14.99 17.56 22.91
CA LYS A 4 14.97 16.68 24.09
C LYS A 4 13.92 17.19 25.08
N SER A 5 13.22 16.29 25.77
CA SER A 5 12.19 16.67 26.75
C SER A 5 12.70 17.65 27.84
N SER A 6 13.98 17.54 28.22
CA SER A 6 14.63 18.43 29.18
C SER A 6 14.93 19.84 28.64
N SER A 7 14.93 20.05 27.33
CA SER A 7 15.28 21.32 26.69
C SER A 7 14.11 22.31 26.70
N LYS A 8 13.73 22.81 27.88
CA LYS A 8 12.59 23.76 28.05
C LYS A 8 12.65 24.97 27.11
N LYS A 9 13.85 25.53 26.89
CA LYS A 9 14.04 26.70 26.01
C LYS A 9 13.68 26.40 24.55
N GLU A 10 14.10 25.24 24.04
CA GLU A 10 13.81 24.83 22.66
C GLU A 10 12.32 24.54 22.47
N TRP A 11 11.70 23.88 23.45
CA TRP A 11 10.25 23.67 23.45
C TRP A 11 9.44 24.96 23.50
N ALA A 12 9.89 25.95 24.29
CA ALA A 12 9.24 27.26 24.33
C ALA A 12 9.30 27.99 22.98
N THR A 13 10.41 27.88 22.25
CA THR A 13 10.51 28.42 20.88
C THR A 13 9.56 27.70 19.93
N VAL A 14 9.50 26.37 20.01
CA VAL A 14 8.57 25.58 19.18
C VAL A 14 7.12 25.95 19.44
N ASP A 15 6.75 26.10 20.71
CA ASP A 15 5.39 26.51 21.11
C ASP A 15 5.06 27.91 20.59
N ALA A 16 5.94 28.89 20.77
CA ALA A 16 5.75 30.24 20.27
C ALA A 16 5.58 30.31 18.75
N ASP A 17 6.33 29.49 18.01
CA ASP A 17 6.22 29.44 16.55
C ASP A 17 4.92 28.76 16.10
N LEU A 18 4.50 27.68 16.76
CA LEU A 18 3.23 27.01 16.49
C LEU A 18 2.02 27.91 16.81
N ILE A 19 2.08 28.68 17.89
CA ILE A 19 1.03 29.66 18.24
C ILE A 19 0.87 30.70 17.12
N LYS A 20 1.98 31.28 16.63
CA LYS A 20 1.93 32.24 15.52
C LYS A 20 1.32 31.64 14.25
N ILE A 21 1.67 30.39 13.94
CA ILE A 21 1.11 29.68 12.78
C ILE A 21 -0.40 29.47 12.97
N LEU A 22 -0.83 29.08 14.17
CA LEU A 22 -2.23 28.83 14.51
C LEU A 22 -3.08 30.11 14.52
N ASP A 23 -2.50 31.24 14.91
CA ASP A 23 -3.14 32.56 14.84
C ASP A 23 -3.42 32.98 13.39
N GLY A 24 -2.53 32.61 12.45
CA GLY A 24 -2.74 32.82 11.02
C GLY A 24 -3.86 31.97 10.40
N VAL A 25 -4.32 30.91 11.08
CA VAL A 25 -5.40 30.05 10.59
C VAL A 25 -6.75 30.74 10.79
N LYS A 26 -7.45 31.02 9.68
CA LYS A 26 -8.82 31.55 9.71
C LYS A 26 -9.83 30.44 9.98
N GLY A 27 -10.75 30.66 10.92
CA GLY A 27 -11.85 29.74 11.22
C GLY A 27 -12.30 29.79 12.69
N THR A 28 -13.31 28.99 13.01
CA THR A 28 -13.74 28.77 14.40
C THR A 28 -12.70 27.95 15.17
N VAL A 29 -12.85 27.90 16.49
CA VAL A 29 -11.93 27.17 17.38
C VAL A 29 -11.89 25.69 17.02
N GLU A 30 -13.02 25.09 16.65
CA GLU A 30 -13.13 23.69 16.24
C GLU A 30 -12.29 23.42 14.99
N LYS A 31 -12.37 24.31 13.99
CA LYS A 31 -11.60 24.18 12.75
C LYS A 31 -10.10 24.37 12.98
N LYS A 32 -9.71 25.18 13.97
CA LYS A 32 -8.31 25.31 14.41
C LYS A 32 -7.85 24.02 15.11
N LEU A 33 -8.69 23.44 15.95
CA LEU A 33 -8.41 22.20 16.67
C LEU A 33 -8.26 21.00 15.71
N GLU A 34 -9.10 20.91 14.69
CA GLU A 34 -8.98 19.89 13.64
C GLU A 34 -7.64 19.97 12.91
N LYS A 35 -7.14 21.18 12.66
CA LYS A 35 -5.91 21.42 11.88
C LYS A 35 -4.63 21.42 12.70
N ILE A 36 -4.71 21.51 14.03
CA ILE A 36 -3.53 21.68 14.88
C ILE A 36 -2.56 20.50 14.77
N GLY A 37 -3.09 19.27 14.67
CA GLY A 37 -2.28 18.07 14.54
C GLY A 37 -1.47 18.05 13.24
N ASP A 38 -2.12 18.38 12.12
CA ASP A 38 -1.46 18.49 10.81
C ASP A 38 -0.41 19.59 10.81
N LEU A 39 -0.69 20.73 11.43
CA LEU A 39 0.25 21.85 11.54
C LEU A 39 1.49 21.46 12.35
N ILE A 40 1.32 20.81 13.49
CA ILE A 40 2.45 20.33 14.31
C ILE A 40 3.29 19.32 13.53
N TYR A 41 2.65 18.42 12.78
CA TYR A 41 3.34 17.44 11.95
C TYR A 41 4.15 18.10 10.84
N VAL A 42 3.54 19.00 10.06
CA VAL A 42 4.20 19.73 8.96
C VAL A 42 5.36 20.56 9.50
N TYR A 43 5.13 21.35 10.55
CA TYR A 43 6.17 22.15 11.20
C TYR A 43 7.35 21.28 11.68
N GLY A 44 7.05 20.15 12.32
CA GLY A 44 8.07 19.22 12.79
C GLY A 44 8.84 18.55 11.66
N ALA A 45 8.14 18.19 10.57
CA ALA A 45 8.71 17.59 9.38
C ALA A 45 9.67 18.55 8.67
N GLU A 46 9.29 19.81 8.49
CA GLU A 46 10.10 20.85 7.85
C GLU A 46 11.34 21.19 8.69
N ARG A 47 11.15 21.41 10.00
CA ARG A 47 12.23 21.92 10.86
C ARG A 47 13.19 20.84 11.36
N PHE A 48 12.67 19.65 11.67
CA PHE A 48 13.43 18.59 12.32
C PHE A 48 13.66 17.35 11.44
N GLY A 49 13.07 17.36 10.24
CA GLY A 49 13.10 16.25 9.29
C GLY A 49 12.15 15.12 9.69
N THR A 50 11.61 14.42 8.70
CA THR A 50 10.93 13.14 8.94
C THR A 50 11.98 12.05 9.05
N LYS A 51 12.15 11.44 10.24
CA LYS A 51 12.70 10.08 10.27
C LYS A 51 11.68 9.24 9.50
N GLN A 52 12.09 8.64 8.37
CA GLN A 52 11.27 7.62 7.71
C GLN A 52 11.24 6.38 8.61
N THR A 53 10.51 6.44 9.72
CA THR A 53 10.18 5.25 10.50
C THR A 53 9.08 4.53 9.72
N GLY A 54 9.49 3.79 8.69
CA GLY A 54 8.65 2.82 8.02
C GLY A 54 7.40 3.37 7.36
N LYS A 55 7.52 4.37 6.46
CA LYS A 55 6.61 4.39 5.30
C LYS A 55 7.08 3.29 4.35
N LYS A 56 6.88 2.04 4.76
CA LYS A 56 6.59 1.01 3.77
C LYS A 56 5.24 1.44 3.21
N ASP A 57 5.22 1.66 1.91
CA ASP A 57 4.02 1.93 1.15
C ASP A 57 2.84 1.14 1.72
N MET A 58 1.68 1.78 1.87
CA MET A 58 0.39 1.10 2.05
C MET A 58 0.02 0.26 0.81
N THR A 59 0.98 -0.42 0.19
CA THR A 59 0.69 -1.67 -0.47
C THR A 59 0.30 -2.65 0.64
N PRO A 60 -0.87 -3.31 0.57
CA PRO A 60 -1.09 -4.47 1.42
C PRO A 60 0.05 -5.42 1.08
N THR A 61 1.02 -5.56 1.99
CA THR A 61 2.04 -6.59 1.89
C THR A 61 1.28 -7.89 2.07
N ILE A 62 0.79 -8.42 0.94
CA ILE A 62 0.21 -9.76 0.89
C ILE A 62 1.32 -10.66 1.44
N PRO A 63 1.09 -11.35 2.57
CA PRO A 63 2.12 -12.18 3.14
C PRO A 63 2.59 -13.17 2.07
N PRO A 64 3.90 -13.46 1.98
CA PRO A 64 4.41 -14.39 1.00
C PRO A 64 3.66 -15.71 1.15
N LYS A 65 3.21 -16.27 0.01
CA LYS A 65 2.41 -17.49 0.01
C LYS A 65 3.16 -18.61 0.74
N SER A 66 2.48 -19.24 1.70
CA SER A 66 2.96 -20.45 2.36
C SER A 66 3.27 -21.54 1.33
N ARG A 67 4.21 -22.44 1.65
CA ARG A 67 4.52 -23.64 0.85
C ARG A 67 3.25 -24.39 0.43
N ARG A 68 2.27 -24.52 1.33
CA ARG A 68 0.98 -25.16 1.03
C ARG A 68 0.19 -24.41 -0.05
N GLN A 69 0.15 -23.08 0.02
CA GLN A 69 -0.57 -22.25 -0.95
C GLN A 69 0.09 -22.29 -2.33
N GLN A 70 1.43 -22.34 -2.39
CA GLN A 70 2.18 -22.50 -3.63
C GLN A 70 1.87 -23.84 -4.29
N GLU A 71 1.86 -24.92 -3.52
CA GLU A 71 1.56 -26.27 -4.03
C GLU A 71 0.12 -26.37 -4.54
N ILE A 72 -0.85 -25.79 -3.82
CA ILE A 72 -2.25 -25.71 -4.30
C ILE A 72 -2.32 -25.00 -5.66
N GLN A 73 -1.62 -23.88 -5.83
CA GLN A 73 -1.64 -23.15 -7.12
C GLN A 73 -1.00 -23.95 -8.26
N ARG A 74 0.10 -24.65 -7.97
CA ARG A 74 0.76 -25.55 -8.94
C ARG A 74 -0.20 -26.65 -9.40
N LEU A 75 -0.85 -27.34 -8.46
CA LEU A 75 -1.81 -28.41 -8.75
C LEU A 75 -3.04 -27.90 -9.53
N VAL A 76 -3.55 -26.72 -9.17
CA VAL A 76 -4.68 -26.09 -9.89
C VAL A 76 -4.30 -25.78 -11.33
N LYS A 77 -3.08 -25.28 -11.57
CA LYS A 77 -2.57 -25.01 -12.92
C LYS A 77 -2.44 -26.29 -13.73
N GLN A 78 -1.77 -27.31 -13.19
CA GLN A 78 -1.61 -28.61 -13.85
C GLN A 78 -2.96 -29.24 -14.22
N ARG A 79 -3.93 -29.24 -13.30
CA ARG A 79 -5.28 -29.75 -13.57
C ARG A 79 -6.02 -28.96 -14.66
N ARG A 80 -5.79 -27.64 -14.77
CA ARG A 80 -6.38 -26.82 -15.83
C ARG A 80 -5.74 -27.15 -17.17
N ASP A 81 -4.43 -27.33 -17.22
CA ASP A 81 -3.70 -27.63 -18.45
C ASP A 81 -4.04 -29.03 -18.97
N LEU A 82 -4.12 -30.04 -18.09
CA LEU A 82 -4.61 -31.38 -18.45
C LEU A 82 -6.03 -31.34 -19.02
N ARG A 83 -6.93 -30.56 -18.42
CA ARG A 83 -8.29 -30.39 -18.96
C ARG A 83 -8.30 -29.70 -20.32
N LYS A 84 -7.41 -28.73 -20.56
CA LYS A 84 -7.27 -28.11 -21.89
C LYS A 84 -6.76 -29.11 -22.91
N GLN A 85 -5.75 -29.92 -22.57
CA GLN A 85 -5.21 -30.95 -23.45
C GLN A 85 -6.28 -31.99 -23.79
N TRP A 86 -7.02 -32.48 -22.79
CA TRP A 86 -8.11 -33.43 -23.01
C TRP A 86 -9.20 -32.86 -23.93
N LYS A 87 -9.59 -31.60 -23.73
CA LYS A 87 -10.52 -30.91 -24.63
C LYS A 87 -9.95 -30.73 -26.04
N ARG A 88 -8.66 -30.42 -26.19
CA ARG A 88 -8.00 -30.27 -27.50
C ARG A 88 -7.91 -31.60 -28.23
N ALA A 89 -7.45 -32.66 -27.57
CA ALA A 89 -7.40 -34.01 -28.12
C ALA A 89 -8.79 -34.48 -28.60
N SER A 90 -9.84 -34.18 -27.82
CA SER A 90 -11.22 -34.47 -28.22
C SER A 90 -11.73 -33.59 -29.39
N VAL A 91 -11.12 -32.43 -29.64
CA VAL A 91 -11.41 -31.56 -30.80
C VAL A 91 -10.59 -31.98 -32.02
N GLU A 92 -9.34 -32.39 -31.85
CA GLU A 92 -8.47 -32.92 -32.92
C GLU A 92 -9.09 -34.17 -33.55
N GLU A 93 -9.60 -35.11 -32.74
CA GLU A 93 -10.33 -36.30 -33.23
C GLU A 93 -11.60 -35.93 -34.05
N ARG A 94 -12.21 -34.79 -33.73
CA ARG A 94 -13.38 -34.25 -34.41
C ARG A 94 -13.05 -33.45 -35.68
N ALA A 95 -11.85 -32.86 -35.76
CA ALA A 95 -11.35 -32.13 -36.92
C ALA A 95 -10.78 -33.08 -37.98
N GLU A 96 -10.03 -34.10 -37.57
CA GLU A 96 -9.47 -35.13 -38.47
C GLU A 96 -10.57 -35.90 -39.21
N SER A 97 -11.74 -36.08 -38.56
CA SER A 97 -12.91 -36.75 -39.15
C SER A 97 -13.62 -35.91 -40.24
N THR A 98 -13.26 -34.64 -40.44
CA THR A 98 -13.89 -33.77 -41.45
C THR A 98 -13.03 -33.50 -42.70
N SER A 99 -11.79 -34.00 -42.76
CA SER A 99 -10.92 -33.81 -43.94
C SER A 99 -10.92 -34.97 -44.96
N CYS A 100 -11.62 -36.08 -44.68
CA CYS A 100 -11.69 -37.24 -45.59
C CYS A 100 -13.05 -37.42 -46.25
N LYS A 101 -13.65 -36.35 -46.79
CA LYS A 101 -14.80 -36.40 -47.72
C LYS A 101 -14.77 -35.27 -48.74
N GLN A 102 -14.03 -35.50 -49.84
CA GLN A 102 -13.99 -34.83 -51.17
C GLN A 102 -12.52 -34.91 -51.62
N THR A 103 -12.10 -35.63 -52.65
CA THR A 103 -12.69 -36.09 -53.93
C THR A 103 -12.01 -37.38 -54.37
#